data_AF-A0A0A2AB39-F1
#
_entry.id   AF-A0A0A2AB39-F1
#
_cell.length_a   1.000
_cell.length_b   1.000
_cell.length_c   1.000
_cell.angle_alpha   90.00
_cell.angle_beta   90.00
_cell.angle_gamma   90.00
#
_symmetry.space_group_name_H-M   'P 1'
#
loop_
_entity.id
_entity.type
_entity.pdbx_description
1 polymer ?
#
loop_
_entity_poly.entity_id
_entity_poly.type
_entity_poly.pdbx_seq_one_letter_code
_entity_poly.pdbx_strand_id
1 'polypeptide(L)'
;MPRSKGGLNITENCVPACLSCNGDKSDENVFDWYRKKKFYDPRRAMAIRAWLERDLILSIRLLQWANQEVKENKANFKQEESNLEAA
;
A
#
# COMPACT_ATOMS: atom_id res chain seq x y z
N MET A 1 13.81 1.83 7.12
CA MET A 1 15.29 1.78 7.10
C MET A 1 15.78 0.37 7.45
N PRO A 2 16.73 -0.22 6.72
CA PRO A 2 17.25 -1.55 7.05
C PRO A 2 17.96 -1.60 8.40
N ARG A 3 17.82 -2.71 9.14
CA ARG A 3 18.50 -2.89 10.44
C ARG A 3 20.02 -2.84 10.32
N SER A 4 20.58 -3.39 9.24
CA SER A 4 22.03 -3.35 8.96
C SER A 4 22.58 -1.91 8.80
N LYS A 5 21.72 -0.93 8.55
CA LYS A 5 22.05 0.49 8.41
C LYS A 5 21.56 1.33 9.61
N GLY A 6 21.32 0.70 10.75
CA GLY A 6 20.86 1.38 11.97
C GLY A 6 19.34 1.54 12.10
N GLY A 7 18.56 0.87 11.25
CA GLY A 7 17.11 0.83 11.38
C GLY A 7 16.65 0.16 12.68
N LEU A 8 15.69 0.78 13.37
CA LEU A 8 15.14 0.28 14.63
C LEU A 8 14.25 -0.96 14.42
N ASN A 9 14.18 -1.82 15.43
CA ASN A 9 13.25 -2.96 15.45
C ASN A 9 11.92 -2.56 16.11
N ILE A 10 11.19 -1.66 15.46
CA ILE A 10 9.90 -1.13 15.90
C ILE A 10 8.87 -1.26 14.78
N THR A 11 7.60 -1.24 15.13
CA THR A 11 6.49 -1.45 14.20
C THR A 11 6.46 -0.44 13.06
N GLU A 12 6.82 0.82 13.34
CA GLU A 12 6.87 1.92 12.39
C GLU A 12 7.94 1.69 11.32
N ASN A 13 8.94 0.84 11.57
CA ASN A 13 9.96 0.50 10.59
C ASN A 13 9.63 -0.78 9.79
N CYS A 14 8.52 -1.44 10.10
CA CYS A 14 8.11 -2.71 9.51
C CYS A 14 6.86 -2.51 8.65
N VAL A 15 6.90 -3.00 7.41
CA VAL A 15 5.75 -2.99 6.48
C VAL A 15 5.53 -4.43 5.99
N PRO A 16 4.29 -4.92 5.88
CA PRO A 16 4.01 -6.23 5.35
C PRO A 16 4.55 -6.40 3.92
N ALA A 17 5.25 -7.50 3.68
CA ALA A 17 5.81 -7.84 2.38
C ALA A 17 5.90 -9.36 2.21
N CYS A 18 5.87 -9.81 0.96
CA CYS A 18 6.12 -11.21 0.62
C CYS A 18 7.60 -11.58 0.90
N LEU A 19 7.90 -12.87 1.08
CA LEU A 19 9.28 -13.31 1.36
C LEU A 19 10.26 -12.90 0.25
N SER A 20 9.87 -13.09 -1.01
CA SER A 20 10.70 -12.69 -2.16
C SER A 20 10.88 -11.17 -2.24
N CYS A 21 9.82 -10.41 -1.98
CA CYS A 21 9.82 -8.95 -1.94
C CYS A 21 10.80 -8.42 -0.88
N ASN A 22 10.70 -8.96 0.35
CA ASN A 22 11.55 -8.55 1.46
C ASN A 22 13.03 -8.92 1.21
N GLY A 23 13.27 -10.13 0.67
CA GLY A 23 14.61 -10.58 0.30
C GLY A 23 15.25 -9.74 -0.81
N ASP A 24 14.50 -9.49 -1.89
CA ASP A 24 14.93 -8.66 -3.03
C ASP A 24 15.16 -7.20 -2.63
N LYS A 25 14.37 -6.66 -1.68
CA LYS A 25 14.59 -5.33 -1.12
C LYS A 25 15.86 -5.24 -0.28
N SER A 26 16.21 -6.32 0.42
CA SER A 26 17.41 -6.40 1.27
C SER A 26 17.63 -5.12 2.10
N ASP A 27 18.77 -4.46 1.91
CA ASP A 27 19.19 -3.23 2.57
C ASP A 27 19.02 -1.96 1.71
N GLU A 28 18.31 -2.03 0.58
CA GLU A 28 17.98 -0.85 -0.22
C GLU A 28 17.00 0.06 0.53
N ASN A 29 16.96 1.35 0.17
CA ASN A 29 15.88 2.23 0.61
C ASN A 29 14.56 1.74 0.02
N VAL A 30 13.50 1.68 0.83
CA VAL A 30 12.19 1.14 0.40
C VAL A 30 11.59 1.93 -0.77
N PHE A 31 11.76 3.26 -0.81
CA PHE A 31 11.19 4.10 -1.86
C PHE A 31 11.95 3.97 -3.18
N ASP A 32 13.28 3.88 -3.12
CA ASP A 32 14.12 3.68 -4.30
C ASP A 32 13.92 2.28 -4.88
N TRP A 33 13.85 1.27 -4.02
CA TRP A 33 13.58 -0.11 -4.42
C TRP A 33 12.18 -0.26 -5.02
N TYR A 34 11.15 0.27 -4.35
CA TYR A 34 9.76 0.07 -4.76
C TYR A 34 9.45 0.79 -6.08
N ARG A 35 10.03 1.97 -6.31
CA ARG A 35 9.87 2.72 -7.57
C ARG A 35 10.36 1.96 -8.81
N LYS A 36 11.29 1.02 -8.64
CA LYS A 36 11.81 0.18 -9.75
C LYS A 36 10.92 -1.03 -10.05
N LYS A 37 9.88 -1.31 -9.26
CA LYS A 37 9.06 -2.53 -9.41
C LYS A 37 7.96 -2.37 -10.44
N LYS A 38 7.70 -3.45 -11.19
CA LYS A 38 6.63 -3.51 -12.20
C LYS A 38 5.24 -3.23 -11.63
N PHE A 39 5.03 -3.55 -10.34
CA PHE A 39 3.78 -3.34 -9.61
C PHE A 39 3.80 -2.05 -8.77
N TYR A 40 4.68 -1.10 -9.07
CA TYR A 40 4.74 0.17 -8.37
C TYR A 40 3.39 0.90 -8.44
N ASP A 41 2.91 1.31 -7.28
CA ASP A 41 1.73 2.17 -7.13
C ASP A 41 2.10 3.36 -6.21
N PRO A 42 2.02 4.60 -6.70
CA PRO A 42 2.34 5.78 -5.89
C PRO A 42 1.46 5.91 -4.65
N ARG A 43 0.20 5.41 -4.67
CA ARG A 43 -0.70 5.43 -3.52
C ARG A 43 -0.20 4.50 -2.42
N ARG A 44 0.28 3.30 -2.78
CA ARG A 44 0.93 2.37 -1.84
C ARG A 44 2.23 2.96 -1.29
N ALA A 45 3.01 3.67 -2.11
CA ALA A 45 4.21 4.37 -1.65
C ALA A 45 3.87 5.48 -0.64
N MET A 46 2.78 6.22 -0.85
CA MET A 46 2.29 7.20 0.10
C MET A 46 1.82 6.56 1.41
N ALA A 47 1.14 5.42 1.36
CA ALA A 47 0.74 4.67 2.55
C ALA A 47 1.96 4.19 3.37
N ILE A 48 3.00 3.69 2.69
CA ILE A 48 4.27 3.34 3.34
C ILE A 48 4.89 4.56 4.01
N ARG A 49 4.93 5.71 3.33
CA ARG A 49 5.45 6.95 3.92
C ARG A 49 4.66 7.37 5.16
N ALA A 50 3.34 7.42 5.07
CA ALA A 50 2.47 7.79 6.17
C ALA A 50 2.70 6.90 7.41
N TRP A 51 2.88 5.60 7.20
CA TRP A 51 3.20 4.64 8.26
C TRP A 51 4.57 4.92 8.90
N LEU A 52 5.63 5.02 8.08
CA LEU A 52 7.00 5.22 8.57
C LEU A 52 7.17 6.55 9.33
N GLU A 53 6.47 7.60 8.89
CA GLU A 53 6.55 8.95 9.47
C GLU A 53 5.52 9.20 10.58
N ARG A 54 4.64 8.23 10.85
CA ARG A 54 3.46 8.36 11.74
C ARG A 54 2.57 9.56 11.38
N ASP A 55 2.41 9.82 10.09
CA ASP A 55 1.49 10.86 9.61
C ASP A 55 0.05 10.33 9.68
N LEU A 56 -0.59 10.57 10.82
CA LEU A 56 -1.97 10.16 11.08
C LEU A 56 -2.96 10.83 10.13
N ILE A 57 -2.74 12.10 9.78
CA ILE A 57 -3.65 12.85 8.91
C ILE A 57 -3.62 12.26 7.50
N LEU A 58 -2.42 12.02 6.96
CA LEU A 58 -2.25 11.38 5.67
C LEU A 58 -2.83 9.96 5.68
N SER A 59 -2.61 9.20 6.75
CA SER A 59 -3.17 7.85 6.90
C SER A 59 -4.70 7.86 6.86
N ILE A 60 -5.35 8.77 7.58
CA ILE A 60 -6.81 8.91 7.59
C ILE A 60 -7.34 9.26 6.20
N ARG A 61 -6.70 10.19 5.49
CA ARG A 61 -7.10 10.58 4.12
C ARG A 61 -7.01 9.41 3.14
N LEU A 62 -5.91 8.65 3.18
CA LEU A 62 -5.73 7.47 2.34
C LEU A 62 -6.80 6.39 2.63
N LEU A 63 -7.14 6.19 3.91
CA LEU A 63 -8.22 5.26 4.30
C LEU A 63 -9.59 5.71 3.81
N GLN A 64 -9.90 7.01 3.88
CA GLN A 64 -11.17 7.55 3.38
C GLN A 64 -11.31 7.31 1.87
N TRP A 65 -10.26 7.57 1.10
CA TRP A 65 -10.26 7.32 -0.34
C TRP A 65 -10.40 5.83 -0.68
N ALA A 66 -9.63 4.96 -0.02
CA ALA A 66 -9.74 3.51 -0.24
C ALA A 66 -11.17 3.01 0.06
N ASN A 67 -11.82 3.53 1.10
CA ASN A 67 -13.19 3.17 1.44
C ASN A 67 -14.23 3.66 0.41
N GLN A 68 -14.00 4.82 -0.21
CA GLN A 68 -14.87 5.33 -1.28
C GLN A 68 -14.75 4.46 -2.53
N GLU A 69 -13.53 4.17 -2.99
CA GLU A 69 -13.25 3.30 -4.13
C GLU A 69 -13.89 1.92 -3.97
N VAL A 70 -13.82 1.33 -2.77
CA VAL A 70 -14.47 0.04 -2.48
C VAL A 70 -16.00 0.12 -2.56
N LYS A 71 -16.61 1.22 -2.09
CA LYS A 71 -18.07 1.41 -2.18
C LYS A 71 -18.52 1.54 -3.64
N GLU A 72 -17.80 2.31 -4.43
CA GLU A 72 -18.08 2.52 -5.85
C GLU A 72 -17.92 1.22 -6.64
N ASN A 73 -16.81 0.50 -6.45
CA ASN A 73 -16.57 -0.79 -7.11
C ASN A 73 -17.65 -1.83 -6.76
N LYS A 74 -18.10 -1.86 -5.50
CA LYS A 74 -19.19 -2.74 -5.06
C LYS A 74 -20.54 -2.36 -5.68
N ALA A 75 -20.81 -1.06 -5.86
CA ALA A 75 -22.02 -0.60 -6.52
C ALA A 75 -22.02 -0.98 -8.01
N ASN A 76 -20.90 -0.76 -8.69
CA ASN A 76 -20.73 -1.10 -10.11
C ASN A 76 -20.89 -2.61 -10.36
N PHE A 77 -20.26 -3.45 -9.53
CA PHE A 77 -20.37 -4.91 -9.65
C PHE A 77 -21.83 -5.38 -9.53
N LYS A 78 -22.59 -4.84 -8.56
CA LYS A 78 -24.01 -5.18 -8.41
C LYS A 78 -24.84 -4.75 -9.62
N GLN A 79 -24.50 -3.63 -10.23
CA GLN A 79 -25.20 -3.13 -11.41
C GLN A 79 -24.89 -4.01 -12.64
N GLU A 80 -23.63 -4.41 -12.82
CA GLU A 80 -23.23 -5.38 -13.87
C GLU A 80 -23.95 -6.73 -13.70
N GLU A 81 -24.02 -7.24 -12.48
CA GLU A 81 -24.74 -8.48 -12.15
C GLU A 81 -26.24 -8.37 -12.50
N SER A 82 -26.89 -7.28 -12.10
CA SER A 82 -28.30 -7.05 -12.44
C SER A 82 -28.57 -6.91 -13.95
N ASN A 83 -27.61 -6.35 -14.69
CA ASN A 83 -27.72 -6.19 -16.14
C ASN A 83 -27.55 -7.54 -16.88
N LEU A 84 -26.72 -8.44 -16.36
CA LEU A 84 -26.56 -9.80 -16.89
C LEU A 84 -27.81 -10.65 -16.66
N GLU A 85 -28.44 -10.54 -15.49
CA GLU A 85 -29.68 -11.28 -15.18
C GLU A 85 -30.89 -10.80 -16.01
N ALA A 86 -30.83 -9.57 -16.51
CA ALA A 86 -31.89 -8.97 -17.32
C ALA A 86 -31.74 -9.22 -18.84
N ALA A 87 -30.68 -9.90 -19.29
CA ALA A 87 -30.37 -10.21 -20.69
C ALA A 87 -30.69 -11.67 -21.04
#